data_AF-A0A0A0N3F3-F1
#
_entry.id   AF-A0A0A0N3F3-F1
#
_cell.length_a   1.000
_cell.length_b   1.000
_cell.length_c   1.000
_cell.angle_alpha   90.00
_cell.angle_beta   90.00
_cell.angle_gamma   90.00
#
_symmetry.space_group_name_H-M   'P 1'
#
loop_
_entity.id
_entity.type
_entity.pdbx_description
1 polymer ?
#
loop_
_entity_poly.entity_id
_entity_poly.type
_entity_poly.pdbx_seq_one_letter_code
_entity_poly.pdbx_strand_id
1 'polypeptide(L)'
;MLAGAVVLGGSLLGPQALSEDATAAPAVKAWPDKADGFASLGGGTTGGAAGKTVTVTSFAELEKYATAQDPYVIKVGGTLKYPTMGNEVRVASNKTVIGAGTKGEIVGGGFFLKKGVSNVIIRNLTIRDTRMPDDDPDDDSYDYDAIQIDTADHIWIDHNRLERMNDGLIDSRKDTTNLTVSWNIINENHKTFGIGWTDNVTSQVTIHHNWCGTQSRNPSIDNVANAHLYNNYLQNTGSGNWSRGKSNTVIENRGLYPASWTPTPVRGKADGGGDGDAIGGDWNPDT
;
A
#
# COMPACT_ATOMS: atom_id res chain seq x y z
N MET A 1 67.22 49.20 -24.70
CA MET A 1 65.74 49.29 -24.77
C MET A 1 65.29 48.43 -25.93
N LEU A 2 64.77 47.23 -25.66
CA LEU A 2 64.19 46.35 -26.68
C LEU A 2 62.83 45.86 -26.15
N ALA A 3 61.77 46.24 -26.84
CA ALA A 3 60.42 45.66 -26.75
C ALA A 3 59.97 45.58 -28.23
N GLY A 4 59.41 44.51 -28.78
CA GLY A 4 58.70 43.36 -28.21
C GLY A 4 57.47 43.18 -29.10
N ALA A 5 57.59 42.43 -30.20
CA ALA A 5 56.50 42.16 -31.13
C ALA A 5 55.83 40.82 -30.78
N VAL A 6 54.53 40.86 -30.50
CA VAL A 6 53.69 39.69 -30.21
C VAL A 6 53.16 39.12 -31.54
N VAL A 7 53.40 37.83 -31.78
CA VAL A 7 52.80 37.07 -32.88
C VAL A 7 51.56 36.35 -32.36
N LEU A 8 50.40 36.62 -32.96
CA LEU A 8 49.15 35.90 -32.75
C LEU A 8 49.18 34.58 -33.53
N GLY A 9 49.26 33.45 -32.83
CA GLY A 9 49.04 32.12 -33.39
C GLY A 9 47.62 31.64 -33.11
N GLY A 10 46.77 31.59 -34.14
CA GLY A 10 45.44 30.98 -34.06
C GLY A 10 45.51 29.48 -34.24
N SER A 11 44.98 28.71 -33.29
CA SER A 11 44.69 27.28 -33.44
C SER A 11 43.17 27.09 -33.62
N LEU A 12 42.78 26.58 -34.78
CA LEU A 12 41.44 26.07 -35.05
C LEU A 12 41.28 24.71 -34.37
N LEU A 13 40.48 24.65 -33.31
CA LEU A 13 40.03 23.39 -32.70
C LEU A 13 38.90 22.81 -33.57
N GLY A 14 39.15 21.69 -34.22
CA GLY A 14 38.10 20.89 -34.88
C GLY A 14 37.16 20.25 -33.86
N PRO A 15 35.94 19.87 -34.26
CA PRO A 15 34.98 19.25 -33.34
C PRO A 15 35.49 17.89 -32.88
N GLN A 16 35.74 17.75 -31.58
CA GLN A 16 35.94 16.45 -30.93
C GLN A 16 34.60 15.71 -30.93
N ALA A 17 34.56 14.55 -31.59
CA ALA A 17 33.47 13.61 -31.41
C ALA A 17 33.49 13.12 -29.95
N LEU A 18 32.44 13.41 -29.20
CA LEU A 18 32.21 12.82 -27.90
C LEU A 18 31.90 11.34 -28.14
N SER A 19 32.79 10.44 -27.69
CA SER A 19 32.44 9.02 -27.61
C SER A 19 31.34 8.88 -26.57
N GLU A 20 30.17 8.41 -26.98
CA GLU A 20 29.15 7.93 -26.05
C GLU A 20 29.69 6.68 -25.38
N ASP A 21 30.37 6.85 -24.24
CA ASP A 21 30.48 5.78 -23.26
C ASP A 21 29.06 5.43 -22.84
N ALA A 22 28.60 4.27 -23.29
CA ALA A 22 27.35 3.66 -22.87
C ALA A 22 27.44 3.34 -21.37
N THR A 23 27.22 4.36 -20.55
CA THR A 23 27.06 4.20 -19.10
C THR A 23 25.87 3.28 -18.89
N ALA A 24 26.13 2.11 -18.30
CA ALA A 24 25.10 1.17 -17.91
C ALA A 24 24.05 1.92 -17.09
N ALA A 25 22.77 1.72 -17.41
CA ALA A 25 21.66 2.26 -16.63
C ALA A 25 21.92 1.96 -15.14
N PRO A 26 21.69 2.92 -14.23
CA PRO A 26 21.93 2.71 -12.81
C PRO A 26 21.22 1.43 -12.38
N ALA A 27 21.95 0.54 -11.69
CA ALA A 27 21.38 -0.67 -11.14
C ALA A 27 20.14 -0.27 -10.33
N VAL A 28 18.96 -0.76 -10.73
CA VAL A 28 17.73 -0.53 -9.99
C VAL A 28 17.98 -1.07 -8.58
N LYS A 29 17.96 -0.18 -7.57
CA LYS A 29 18.09 -0.58 -6.17
C LYS A 29 17.04 -1.67 -5.93
N ALA A 30 17.49 -2.89 -5.65
CA ALA A 30 16.57 -3.98 -5.35
C ALA A 30 15.79 -3.60 -4.08
N TRP A 31 14.47 -3.51 -4.21
CA TRP A 31 13.59 -3.33 -3.07
C TRP A 31 13.71 -4.54 -2.14
N PRO A 32 13.54 -4.38 -0.81
CA PRO A 32 13.56 -5.51 0.11
C PRO A 32 12.58 -6.60 -0.34
N ASP A 33 13.03 -7.85 -0.30
CA ASP A 33 12.24 -9.03 -0.65
C ASP A 33 11.64 -9.73 0.58
N LYS A 34 11.86 -9.17 1.78
CA LYS A 34 11.35 -9.66 3.05
C LYS A 34 10.41 -8.67 3.69
N ALA A 35 9.33 -9.19 4.27
CA ALA A 35 8.42 -8.40 5.09
C ALA A 35 9.13 -7.85 6.33
N ASP A 36 8.77 -6.64 6.71
CA ASP A 36 9.10 -5.97 7.97
C ASP A 36 7.84 -5.73 8.80
N GLY A 37 7.93 -4.94 9.88
CA GLY A 37 6.82 -4.68 10.79
C GLY A 37 6.28 -5.94 11.45
N PHE A 38 4.99 -5.96 11.80
CA PHE A 38 4.35 -7.12 12.43
C PHE A 38 4.31 -8.35 11.52
N ALA A 39 4.26 -8.19 10.20
CA ALA A 39 4.35 -9.31 9.25
C ALA A 39 5.71 -10.03 9.25
N SER A 40 6.72 -9.50 9.96
CA SER A 40 8.04 -10.12 10.12
C SER A 40 8.19 -10.98 11.38
N LEU A 41 7.22 -10.93 12.30
CA LEU A 41 7.27 -11.70 13.55
C LEU A 41 7.10 -13.20 13.31
N GLY A 42 7.37 -14.02 14.32
CA GLY A 42 6.98 -15.43 14.31
C GLY A 42 7.56 -16.32 13.19
N GLY A 43 8.63 -15.90 12.51
CA GLY A 43 9.18 -16.58 11.33
C GLY A 43 8.94 -15.84 10.02
N GLY A 44 8.11 -14.79 10.05
CA GLY A 44 7.90 -13.82 8.99
C GLY A 44 7.00 -14.29 7.85
N THR A 45 6.62 -13.35 7.01
CA THR A 45 5.79 -13.58 5.83
C THR A 45 6.67 -13.90 4.62
N THR A 46 6.55 -15.11 4.09
CA THR A 46 7.33 -15.63 2.95
C THR A 46 6.48 -15.86 1.69
N GLY A 47 5.15 -15.81 1.83
CA GLY A 47 4.21 -16.01 0.75
C GLY A 47 4.37 -17.37 0.08
N GLY A 48 4.48 -17.34 -1.25
CA GLY A 48 4.60 -18.53 -2.09
C GLY A 48 6.02 -19.00 -2.36
N ALA A 49 7.04 -18.49 -1.64
CA ALA A 49 8.45 -18.73 -1.95
C ALA A 49 8.86 -20.22 -1.97
N ALA A 50 8.18 -21.08 -1.20
CA ALA A 50 8.39 -22.53 -1.21
C ALA A 50 7.79 -23.25 -2.44
N GLY A 51 7.08 -22.51 -3.28
CA GLY A 51 6.29 -23.02 -4.39
C GLY A 51 6.86 -22.71 -5.77
N LYS A 52 6.07 -23.06 -6.79
CA LYS A 52 6.42 -22.76 -8.19
C LYS A 52 6.13 -21.30 -8.49
N THR A 53 6.94 -20.71 -9.37
CA THR A 53 6.61 -19.45 -10.01
C THR A 53 5.81 -19.70 -11.29
N VAL A 54 4.68 -19.04 -11.43
CA VAL A 54 3.85 -19.03 -12.64
C VAL A 54 3.68 -17.59 -13.11
N THR A 55 3.49 -17.39 -14.42
CA THR A 55 3.08 -16.09 -14.97
C THR A 55 1.68 -16.25 -15.54
N VAL A 56 0.74 -15.44 -15.07
CA VAL A 56 -0.66 -15.48 -15.48
C VAL A 56 -0.95 -14.31 -16.42
N THR A 57 -1.72 -14.58 -17.47
CA THR A 57 -2.12 -13.58 -18.48
C THR A 57 -3.63 -13.53 -18.68
N SER A 58 -4.36 -14.36 -17.93
CA SER A 58 -5.81 -14.36 -17.89
C SER A 58 -6.33 -14.44 -16.45
N PHE A 59 -7.56 -13.98 -16.26
CA PHE A 59 -8.22 -14.05 -14.96
C PHE A 59 -8.44 -15.50 -14.48
N ALA A 60 -8.79 -16.41 -15.40
CA ALA A 60 -8.97 -17.82 -15.09
C ALA A 60 -7.69 -18.48 -14.55
N GLU A 61 -6.52 -18.10 -15.08
CA GLU A 61 -5.24 -18.56 -14.53
C GLU A 61 -4.96 -17.95 -13.16
N LEU A 62 -5.21 -16.65 -12.98
CA LEU A 62 -5.07 -15.99 -11.67
C LEU A 62 -5.89 -16.72 -10.60
N GLU A 63 -7.19 -16.93 -10.85
CA GLU A 63 -8.09 -17.60 -9.92
C GLU A 63 -7.65 -19.04 -9.63
N LYS A 64 -7.29 -19.80 -10.68
CA LYS A 64 -6.76 -21.16 -10.55
C LYS A 64 -5.58 -21.24 -9.58
N TYR A 65 -4.58 -20.38 -9.74
CA TYR A 65 -3.37 -20.44 -8.92
C TYR A 65 -3.55 -19.77 -7.55
N ALA A 66 -4.35 -18.71 -7.44
CA ALA A 66 -4.60 -18.01 -6.18
C ALA A 66 -5.36 -18.88 -5.17
N THR A 67 -6.27 -19.73 -5.66
CA THR A 67 -7.08 -20.64 -4.83
C THR A 67 -6.44 -22.02 -4.61
N ALA A 68 -5.33 -22.32 -5.30
CA ALA A 68 -4.69 -23.63 -5.20
C ALA A 68 -4.15 -23.92 -3.79
N GLN A 69 -4.10 -25.21 -3.42
CA GLN A 69 -3.54 -25.63 -2.14
C GLN A 69 -2.02 -25.44 -2.08
N ASP A 70 -1.31 -25.79 -3.17
CA ASP A 70 0.14 -25.66 -3.23
C ASP A 70 0.59 -24.20 -3.11
N PRO A 71 1.78 -23.93 -2.55
CA PRO A 71 2.36 -22.59 -2.58
C PRO A 71 2.65 -22.14 -4.01
N TYR A 72 2.44 -20.86 -4.30
CA TYR A 72 2.74 -20.27 -5.61
C TYR A 72 3.22 -18.82 -5.51
N VAL A 73 4.24 -18.51 -6.30
CA VAL A 73 4.53 -17.14 -6.73
C VAL A 73 3.81 -16.90 -8.05
N ILE A 74 2.79 -16.06 -8.04
CA ILE A 74 1.89 -15.77 -9.15
C ILE A 74 2.27 -14.40 -9.72
N LYS A 75 2.98 -14.40 -10.84
CA LYS A 75 3.36 -13.18 -11.56
C LYS A 75 2.23 -12.74 -12.49
N VAL A 76 1.66 -11.56 -12.27
CA VAL A 76 0.63 -10.99 -13.14
C VAL A 76 1.32 -10.31 -14.33
N GLY A 77 1.19 -10.92 -15.52
CA GLY A 77 1.96 -10.58 -16.73
C GLY A 77 1.44 -9.41 -17.55
N GLY A 78 0.30 -8.84 -17.18
CA GLY A 78 -0.40 -7.79 -17.91
C GLY A 78 -1.67 -7.34 -17.20
N THR A 79 -2.52 -6.59 -17.90
CA THR A 79 -3.82 -6.18 -17.40
C THR A 79 -4.81 -7.33 -17.42
N LEU A 80 -5.30 -7.72 -16.24
CA LEU A 80 -6.38 -8.69 -16.08
C LEU A 80 -7.67 -7.96 -15.69
N LYS A 81 -8.66 -8.04 -16.57
CA LYS A 81 -10.00 -7.51 -16.30
C LYS A 81 -10.85 -8.58 -15.65
N TYR A 82 -11.53 -8.22 -14.58
CA TYR A 82 -12.53 -9.08 -13.95
C TYR A 82 -13.68 -9.38 -14.91
N PRO A 83 -14.18 -10.63 -14.93
CA PRO A 83 -15.34 -10.98 -15.74
C PRO A 83 -16.63 -10.36 -15.20
N THR A 84 -16.70 -10.14 -13.89
CA THR A 84 -17.81 -9.51 -13.18
C THR A 84 -17.25 -8.41 -12.31
N MET A 85 -17.77 -7.19 -12.48
CA MET A 85 -17.35 -6.01 -11.74
C MET A 85 -17.49 -6.23 -10.23
N GLY A 86 -16.51 -5.77 -9.46
CA GLY A 86 -16.55 -5.75 -8.00
C GLY A 86 -16.25 -7.09 -7.33
N ASN A 87 -16.02 -8.16 -8.09
CA ASN A 87 -15.63 -9.43 -7.50
C ASN A 87 -14.21 -9.36 -6.92
N GLU A 88 -13.96 -10.20 -5.90
CA GLU A 88 -12.66 -10.35 -5.26
C GLU A 88 -12.19 -11.81 -5.35
N VAL A 89 -11.02 -12.03 -5.97
CA VAL A 89 -10.39 -13.35 -6.07
C VAL A 89 -9.99 -13.78 -4.68
N ARG A 90 -10.43 -14.96 -4.29
CA ARG A 90 -9.97 -15.59 -3.05
C ARG A 90 -8.50 -15.97 -3.18
N VAL A 91 -7.70 -15.52 -2.23
CA VAL A 91 -6.29 -15.89 -2.12
C VAL A 91 -6.14 -16.88 -0.96
N ALA A 92 -5.70 -18.09 -1.28
CA ALA A 92 -5.40 -19.11 -0.28
C ALA A 92 -4.06 -18.83 0.43
N SER A 93 -3.74 -19.59 1.47
CA SER A 93 -2.46 -19.46 2.19
C SER A 93 -1.25 -19.75 1.29
N ASN A 94 -0.08 -19.23 1.70
CA ASN A 94 1.22 -19.45 1.05
C ASN A 94 1.24 -18.97 -0.41
N LYS A 95 0.81 -17.73 -0.63
CA LYS A 95 0.77 -17.13 -1.95
C LYS A 95 1.58 -15.84 -2.00
N THR A 96 2.26 -15.62 -3.12
CA THR A 96 2.77 -14.31 -3.49
C THR A 96 2.11 -13.92 -4.79
N VAL A 97 1.24 -12.91 -4.80
CA VAL A 97 0.69 -12.33 -6.02
C VAL A 97 1.49 -11.07 -6.32
N ILE A 98 2.20 -11.04 -7.45
CA ILE A 98 3.13 -9.96 -7.76
C ILE A 98 3.04 -9.50 -9.22
N GLY A 99 3.06 -8.21 -9.49
CA GLY A 99 3.09 -7.71 -10.88
C GLY A 99 4.42 -7.97 -11.57
N ALA A 100 4.39 -8.34 -12.85
CA ALA A 100 5.59 -8.54 -13.67
C ALA A 100 6.09 -7.20 -14.24
N GLY A 101 7.24 -6.72 -13.76
CA GLY A 101 7.78 -5.42 -14.16
C GLY A 101 6.78 -4.31 -13.82
N THR A 102 6.39 -3.51 -14.82
CA THR A 102 5.39 -2.43 -14.68
C THR A 102 4.01 -2.81 -15.23
N LYS A 103 3.76 -4.09 -15.51
CA LYS A 103 2.60 -4.55 -16.31
C LYS A 103 1.44 -5.11 -15.50
N GLY A 104 1.67 -5.47 -14.23
CA GLY A 104 0.68 -6.21 -13.44
C GLY A 104 -0.49 -5.31 -13.03
N GLU A 105 -1.64 -5.49 -13.67
CA GLU A 105 -2.86 -4.75 -13.32
C GLU A 105 -4.04 -5.68 -13.10
N ILE A 106 -4.86 -5.33 -12.12
CA ILE A 106 -6.15 -5.95 -11.80
C ILE A 106 -7.20 -4.85 -11.95
N VAL A 107 -8.16 -5.06 -12.85
CA VAL A 107 -9.16 -4.04 -13.21
C VAL A 107 -10.56 -4.57 -12.98
N GLY A 108 -11.38 -3.81 -12.28
CA GLY A 108 -12.78 -4.12 -12.03
C GLY A 108 -13.02 -5.14 -10.91
N GLY A 109 -12.08 -5.29 -9.98
CA GLY A 109 -12.21 -6.14 -8.79
C GLY A 109 -10.95 -6.12 -7.94
N GLY A 110 -10.90 -6.98 -6.91
CA GLY A 110 -9.86 -6.96 -5.87
C GLY A 110 -9.37 -8.33 -5.43
N PHE A 111 -8.94 -8.47 -4.17
CA PHE A 111 -8.54 -9.73 -3.58
C PHE A 111 -9.19 -9.93 -2.23
N PHE A 112 -9.60 -11.17 -1.92
CA PHE A 112 -10.15 -11.52 -0.62
C PHE A 112 -9.33 -12.60 0.09
N LEU A 113 -8.83 -12.27 1.28
CA LEU A 113 -8.17 -13.18 2.20
C LEU A 113 -9.13 -13.51 3.34
N LYS A 114 -9.79 -14.66 3.24
CA LYS A 114 -10.79 -15.09 4.21
C LYS A 114 -10.17 -15.62 5.52
N LYS A 115 -11.04 -15.83 6.51
CA LYS A 115 -10.67 -16.41 7.81
C LYS A 115 -9.80 -17.66 7.68
N GLY A 116 -8.68 -17.65 8.41
CA GLY A 116 -7.73 -18.75 8.48
C GLY A 116 -6.71 -18.79 7.34
N VAL A 117 -6.76 -17.84 6.40
CA VAL A 117 -5.67 -17.64 5.43
C VAL A 117 -4.44 -17.12 6.16
N SER A 118 -3.26 -17.58 5.77
CA SER A 118 -2.01 -17.09 6.32
C SER A 118 -0.87 -17.08 5.33
N ASN A 119 0.17 -16.30 5.64
CA ASN A 119 1.40 -16.23 4.85
C ASN A 119 1.13 -15.82 3.39
N VAL A 120 0.65 -14.59 3.19
CA VAL A 120 0.33 -14.05 1.86
C VAL A 120 1.03 -12.73 1.62
N ILE A 121 1.54 -12.58 0.40
CA ILE A 121 2.20 -11.37 -0.10
C ILE A 121 1.44 -10.86 -1.32
N ILE A 122 1.02 -9.59 -1.34
CA ILE A 122 0.44 -8.91 -2.51
C ILE A 122 1.31 -7.71 -2.85
N ARG A 123 1.98 -7.72 -4.01
CA ARG A 123 3.02 -6.73 -4.33
C ARG A 123 3.08 -6.24 -5.75
N ASN A 124 3.55 -5.01 -5.97
CA ASN A 124 3.85 -4.47 -7.30
C ASN A 124 2.67 -4.58 -8.29
N LEU A 125 1.43 -4.45 -7.82
CA LEU A 125 0.22 -4.47 -8.66
C LEU A 125 -0.39 -3.07 -8.74
N THR A 126 -1.05 -2.77 -9.86
CA THR A 126 -2.08 -1.74 -9.90
C THR A 126 -3.45 -2.40 -9.77
N ILE A 127 -4.25 -2.06 -8.75
CA ILE A 127 -5.60 -2.58 -8.53
C ILE A 127 -6.57 -1.40 -8.58
N ARG A 128 -7.55 -1.44 -9.50
CA ARG A 128 -8.36 -0.25 -9.81
C ARG A 128 -9.72 -0.52 -10.44
N ASP A 129 -10.51 0.56 -10.45
CA ASP A 129 -11.69 0.80 -11.28
C ASP A 129 -12.89 -0.12 -10.99
N THR A 130 -13.33 -0.14 -9.72
CA THR A 130 -14.65 -0.65 -9.34
C THR A 130 -15.65 0.43 -8.99
N ARG A 131 -15.25 1.71 -8.96
CA ARG A 131 -16.14 2.83 -8.65
C ARG A 131 -17.37 2.84 -9.56
N MET A 132 -18.55 2.85 -8.94
CA MET A 132 -19.83 2.90 -9.64
C MET A 132 -20.29 4.35 -9.88
N PRO A 133 -21.07 4.64 -10.94
CA PRO A 133 -21.64 5.98 -11.14
C PRO A 133 -22.68 6.36 -10.09
N ASP A 134 -23.43 5.36 -9.61
CA ASP A 134 -24.45 5.50 -8.57
C ASP A 134 -23.85 5.30 -7.16
N ASP A 135 -22.52 5.32 -7.04
CA ASP A 135 -21.81 5.17 -5.77
C ASP A 135 -22.09 6.37 -4.87
N ASP A 136 -22.82 6.11 -3.79
CA ASP A 136 -22.94 7.02 -2.65
C ASP A 136 -21.90 6.57 -1.61
N PRO A 137 -20.96 7.43 -1.21
CA PRO A 137 -19.95 7.08 -0.21
C PRO A 137 -20.52 6.60 1.14
N ASP A 138 -21.81 6.86 1.39
CA ASP A 138 -22.56 6.41 2.56
C ASP A 138 -23.49 5.20 2.30
N ASP A 139 -23.55 4.67 1.07
CA ASP A 139 -24.35 3.49 0.67
C ASP A 139 -23.50 2.21 0.59
N ASP A 140 -23.96 1.15 1.26
CA ASP A 140 -23.32 -0.17 1.33
C ASP A 140 -23.66 -1.08 0.13
N SER A 141 -24.30 -0.56 -0.92
CA SER A 141 -24.76 -1.34 -2.08
C SER A 141 -23.62 -2.02 -2.86
N TYR A 142 -22.40 -1.47 -2.79
CA TYR A 142 -21.24 -1.92 -3.56
C TYR A 142 -19.97 -2.01 -2.68
N ASP A 143 -19.89 -3.07 -1.88
CA ASP A 143 -18.72 -3.44 -1.05
C ASP A 143 -17.59 -4.04 -1.92
N TYR A 144 -16.93 -3.19 -2.71
CA TYR A 144 -15.87 -3.60 -3.64
C TYR A 144 -14.51 -3.06 -3.22
N ASP A 145 -13.76 -3.86 -2.47
CA ASP A 145 -12.44 -3.50 -1.98
C ASP A 145 -11.33 -3.87 -2.98
N ALA A 146 -10.22 -3.13 -2.97
CA ALA A 146 -9.02 -3.61 -3.67
C ALA A 146 -8.40 -4.82 -2.98
N ILE A 147 -8.32 -4.79 -1.64
CA ILE A 147 -7.79 -5.90 -0.84
C ILE A 147 -8.60 -5.99 0.46
N GLN A 148 -9.42 -7.02 0.56
CA GLN A 148 -10.21 -7.36 1.74
C GLN A 148 -9.54 -8.50 2.52
N ILE A 149 -9.46 -8.39 3.84
CA ILE A 149 -8.77 -9.34 4.73
C ILE A 149 -9.58 -9.54 6.02
N ASP A 150 -10.05 -10.76 6.23
CA ASP A 150 -10.87 -11.11 7.38
C ASP A 150 -10.21 -12.23 8.19
N THR A 151 -9.69 -11.93 9.38
CA THR A 151 -9.13 -12.93 10.32
C THR A 151 -8.04 -13.80 9.66
N ALA A 152 -7.09 -13.14 8.99
CA ALA A 152 -5.92 -13.75 8.39
C ALA A 152 -4.65 -13.48 9.24
N ASP A 153 -3.55 -14.15 8.92
CA ASP A 153 -2.31 -14.06 9.72
C ASP A 153 -1.05 -14.00 8.84
N HIS A 154 -0.08 -13.15 9.17
CA HIS A 154 1.16 -12.95 8.40
C HIS A 154 0.88 -12.52 6.95
N ILE A 155 0.45 -11.26 6.80
CA ILE A 155 0.07 -10.67 5.51
C ILE A 155 0.97 -9.46 5.22
N TRP A 156 1.51 -9.39 4.00
CA TRP A 156 2.33 -8.27 3.55
C TRP A 156 1.81 -7.66 2.24
N ILE A 157 1.36 -6.41 2.31
CA ILE A 157 0.82 -5.64 1.18
C ILE A 157 1.81 -4.53 0.84
N ASP A 158 2.53 -4.67 -0.28
CA ASP A 158 3.70 -3.82 -0.52
C ASP A 158 3.93 -3.36 -1.97
N HIS A 159 4.29 -2.09 -2.16
CA HIS A 159 4.56 -1.49 -3.48
C HIS A 159 3.40 -1.59 -4.49
N ASN A 160 2.15 -1.59 -4.03
CA ASN A 160 0.99 -1.56 -4.92
C ASN A 160 0.54 -0.12 -5.21
N ARG A 161 -0.20 0.04 -6.31
CA ARG A 161 -1.00 1.23 -6.59
C ARG A 161 -2.48 0.85 -6.51
N LEU A 162 -3.21 1.45 -5.57
CA LEU A 162 -4.61 1.16 -5.31
C LEU A 162 -5.43 2.43 -5.50
N GLU A 163 -6.44 2.41 -6.39
CA GLU A 163 -7.18 3.62 -6.75
C GLU A 163 -8.56 3.34 -7.35
N ARG A 164 -9.48 4.30 -7.21
CA ARG A 164 -10.81 4.27 -7.85
C ARG A 164 -11.60 2.97 -7.58
N MET A 165 -11.55 2.53 -6.33
CA MET A 165 -12.44 1.48 -5.85
C MET A 165 -13.78 2.09 -5.43
N ASN A 166 -14.78 1.23 -5.22
CA ASN A 166 -16.08 1.66 -4.74
C ASN A 166 -16.06 1.89 -3.22
N ASP A 167 -15.66 0.87 -2.45
CA ASP A 167 -15.56 1.00 -1.00
C ASP A 167 -14.11 1.23 -0.53
N GLY A 168 -13.49 0.26 0.16
CA GLY A 168 -12.15 0.36 0.70
C GLY A 168 -11.03 0.10 -0.31
N LEU A 169 -9.83 0.60 -0.01
CA LEU A 169 -8.62 0.19 -0.73
C LEU A 169 -7.96 -1.00 -0.04
N ILE A 170 -7.82 -0.95 1.29
CA ILE A 170 -7.30 -2.06 2.09
C ILE A 170 -8.13 -2.21 3.35
N ASP A 171 -8.97 -3.23 3.37
CA ASP A 171 -9.92 -3.48 4.44
C ASP A 171 -9.52 -4.71 5.24
N SER A 172 -8.94 -4.49 6.42
CA SER A 172 -8.62 -5.52 7.40
C SER A 172 -9.69 -5.53 8.49
N ARG A 173 -10.88 -5.97 8.11
CA ARG A 173 -12.12 -5.70 8.87
C ARG A 173 -12.21 -6.46 10.18
N LYS A 174 -11.68 -7.68 10.25
CA LYS A 174 -11.77 -8.55 11.44
C LYS A 174 -10.41 -8.72 12.11
N ASP A 175 -10.28 -9.79 12.89
CA ASP A 175 -9.13 -10.11 13.75
C ASP A 175 -7.88 -10.57 12.98
N THR A 176 -7.50 -9.86 11.91
CA THR A 176 -6.29 -10.11 11.14
C THR A 176 -5.06 -9.65 11.93
N THR A 177 -4.07 -10.51 12.06
CA THR A 177 -2.86 -10.20 12.84
C THR A 177 -1.58 -10.44 12.04
N ASN A 178 -0.46 -9.89 12.51
CA ASN A 178 0.80 -9.86 11.77
C ASN A 178 0.64 -9.28 10.35
N LEU A 179 -0.04 -8.13 10.25
CA LEU A 179 -0.26 -7.39 8.99
C LEU A 179 0.78 -6.26 8.86
N THR A 180 1.43 -6.17 7.69
CA THR A 180 2.24 -5.01 7.30
C THR A 180 1.77 -4.48 5.96
N VAL A 181 1.52 -3.17 5.89
CA VAL A 181 1.17 -2.42 4.68
C VAL A 181 2.24 -1.37 4.42
N SER A 182 3.02 -1.52 3.35
CA SER A 182 4.22 -0.72 3.12
C SER A 182 4.40 -0.22 1.70
N TRP A 183 4.91 1.00 1.52
CA TRP A 183 5.34 1.51 0.21
C TRP A 183 4.27 1.52 -0.89
N ASN A 184 2.99 1.54 -0.53
CA ASN A 184 1.90 1.61 -1.51
C ASN A 184 1.59 3.06 -1.90
N ILE A 185 1.09 3.25 -3.12
CA ILE A 185 0.43 4.47 -3.57
C ILE A 185 -1.07 4.23 -3.47
N ILE A 186 -1.74 5.01 -2.63
CA ILE A 186 -3.12 4.82 -2.23
C ILE A 186 -3.85 6.13 -2.51
N ASN A 187 -4.61 6.20 -3.61
CA ASN A 187 -5.07 7.49 -4.15
C ASN A 187 -6.47 7.42 -4.78
N GLU A 188 -7.07 8.57 -5.04
CA GLU A 188 -8.34 8.71 -5.77
C GLU A 188 -9.45 7.80 -5.20
N ASN A 189 -9.70 7.86 -3.89
CA ASN A 189 -10.72 7.06 -3.21
C ASN A 189 -11.34 7.80 -2.02
N HIS A 190 -12.56 7.41 -1.61
CA HIS A 190 -13.22 7.99 -0.45
C HIS A 190 -12.71 7.37 0.86
N LYS A 191 -12.76 6.03 0.95
CA LYS A 191 -12.35 5.26 2.14
C LYS A 191 -11.02 4.55 1.84
N THR A 192 -10.01 4.75 2.68
CA THR A 192 -8.69 4.12 2.47
C THR A 192 -8.59 2.77 3.15
N PHE A 193 -8.79 2.76 4.46
CA PHE A 193 -8.60 1.60 5.31
C PHE A 193 -9.85 1.36 6.17
N GLY A 194 -10.50 0.21 6.05
CA GLY A 194 -11.45 -0.31 7.04
C GLY A 194 -10.78 -1.32 7.97
N ILE A 195 -10.50 -0.92 9.21
CA ILE A 195 -9.73 -1.75 10.16
C ILE A 195 -10.52 -1.90 11.46
N GLY A 196 -10.66 -3.15 11.94
CA GLY A 196 -11.11 -3.47 13.29
C GLY A 196 -12.60 -3.30 13.60
N TRP A 197 -13.45 -3.91 12.77
CA TRP A 197 -14.92 -3.92 12.88
C TRP A 197 -15.47 -4.92 13.91
N THR A 198 -14.61 -5.54 14.71
CA THR A 198 -15.00 -6.45 15.80
C THR A 198 -14.68 -5.80 17.14
N ASP A 199 -15.36 -6.24 18.21
CA ASP A 199 -15.04 -5.82 19.59
C ASP A 199 -13.75 -6.46 20.14
N ASN A 200 -13.17 -7.40 19.40
CA ASN A 200 -11.95 -8.10 19.78
C ASN A 200 -10.74 -7.16 19.60
N VAL A 201 -9.78 -7.25 20.52
CA VAL A 201 -8.56 -6.42 20.49
C VAL A 201 -7.35 -7.33 20.40
N THR A 202 -7.19 -8.01 19.26
CA THR A 202 -6.17 -9.05 19.04
C THR A 202 -5.24 -8.79 17.86
N SER A 203 -5.65 -7.93 16.92
CA SER A 203 -4.89 -7.62 15.70
C SER A 203 -3.56 -6.93 16.00
N GLN A 204 -2.56 -7.16 15.15
CA GLN A 204 -1.27 -6.47 15.15
C GLN A 204 -0.95 -5.94 13.75
N VAL A 205 -0.79 -4.63 13.60
CA VAL A 205 -0.76 -3.96 12.30
C VAL A 205 0.36 -2.93 12.21
N THR A 206 1.18 -3.01 11.16
CA THR A 206 2.15 -1.97 10.79
C THR A 206 1.73 -1.32 9.48
N ILE A 207 1.65 0.01 9.44
CA ILE A 207 1.38 0.76 8.20
C ILE A 207 2.43 1.84 8.04
N HIS A 208 3.25 1.75 6.99
CA HIS A 208 4.34 2.71 6.82
C HIS A 208 4.76 3.00 5.39
N HIS A 209 5.35 4.18 5.20
CA HIS A 209 5.89 4.61 3.90
C HIS A 209 4.88 4.54 2.75
N ASN A 210 3.58 4.54 3.06
CA ASN A 210 2.54 4.65 2.04
C ASN A 210 2.32 6.12 1.71
N TRP A 211 2.03 6.41 0.44
CA TRP A 211 1.49 7.69 0.03
C TRP A 211 -0.04 7.58 -0.02
N CYS A 212 -0.71 8.34 0.84
CA CYS A 212 -2.17 8.40 0.92
C CYS A 212 -2.69 9.75 0.40
N GLY A 213 -3.44 9.71 -0.69
CA GLY A 213 -4.03 10.86 -1.39
C GLY A 213 -5.57 10.85 -1.44
N THR A 214 -6.22 10.29 -0.42
CA THR A 214 -7.65 9.95 -0.40
C THR A 214 -8.41 10.70 0.70
N GLN A 215 -9.74 10.67 0.66
CA GLN A 215 -10.56 11.50 1.54
C GLN A 215 -10.46 11.10 3.02
N SER A 216 -10.58 9.81 3.37
CA SER A 216 -10.74 9.41 4.78
C SER A 216 -9.98 8.15 5.15
N ARG A 217 -9.74 7.99 6.47
CA ARG A 217 -9.16 6.80 7.10
C ARG A 217 -7.66 6.60 6.77
N ASN A 218 -6.80 7.62 6.86
CA ASN A 218 -5.41 7.58 6.34
C ASN A 218 -4.26 7.58 7.37
N PRO A 219 -3.76 6.40 7.77
CA PRO A 219 -4.54 5.25 8.19
C PRO A 219 -5.33 5.54 9.47
N SER A 220 -6.61 5.14 9.50
CA SER A 220 -7.40 5.07 10.74
C SER A 220 -7.48 3.62 11.20
N ILE A 221 -7.22 3.39 12.49
CA ILE A 221 -7.23 2.07 13.14
C ILE A 221 -8.35 2.03 14.17
N ASP A 222 -9.01 0.89 14.32
CA ASP A 222 -10.01 0.62 15.35
C ASP A 222 -9.76 -0.74 16.03
N ASN A 223 -10.02 -0.86 17.33
CA ASN A 223 -9.87 -2.09 18.13
C ASN A 223 -8.61 -2.97 17.84
N VAL A 224 -7.43 -2.38 17.63
CA VAL A 224 -6.18 -3.13 17.36
C VAL A 224 -5.31 -3.27 18.61
N ALA A 225 -4.85 -4.49 18.90
CA ALA A 225 -4.04 -4.80 20.08
C ALA A 225 -2.69 -4.09 20.08
N ASN A 226 -2.03 -4.02 18.93
CA ASN A 226 -0.83 -3.21 18.74
C ASN A 226 -0.77 -2.70 17.31
N ALA A 227 -0.74 -1.38 17.14
CA ALA A 227 -0.58 -0.74 15.84
C ALA A 227 0.68 0.14 15.81
N HIS A 228 1.36 0.18 14.66
CA HIS A 228 2.47 1.09 14.42
C HIS A 228 2.30 1.78 13.07
N LEU A 229 2.02 3.09 13.10
CA LEU A 229 1.77 3.92 11.93
C LEU A 229 2.92 4.92 11.80
N TYR A 230 3.78 4.76 10.81
CA TYR A 230 4.99 5.60 10.73
C TYR A 230 5.42 5.94 9.29
N ASN A 231 6.04 7.10 9.11
CA ASN A 231 6.48 7.63 7.81
C ASN A 231 5.47 7.51 6.66
N ASN A 232 4.16 7.58 6.91
CA ASN A 232 3.17 7.68 5.83
C ASN A 232 3.10 9.13 5.34
N TYR A 233 3.07 9.32 4.02
CA TYR A 233 2.90 10.63 3.40
C TYR A 233 1.42 10.88 3.14
N LEU A 234 0.82 11.82 3.87
CA LEU A 234 -0.59 12.21 3.71
C LEU A 234 -0.66 13.48 2.88
N GLN A 235 -1.31 13.41 1.72
CA GLN A 235 -1.41 14.54 0.80
C GLN A 235 -2.88 14.81 0.46
N ASN A 236 -3.36 16.03 0.73
CA ASN A 236 -4.74 16.45 0.39
C ASN A 236 -5.83 15.50 0.94
N THR A 237 -5.60 14.96 2.13
CA THR A 237 -6.54 14.04 2.79
C THR A 237 -7.55 14.81 3.64
N GLY A 238 -8.80 14.36 3.69
CA GLY A 238 -9.81 14.89 4.63
C GLY A 238 -9.60 14.42 6.07
N SER A 239 -9.10 13.20 6.29
CA SER A 239 -8.65 12.73 7.61
C SER A 239 -7.36 11.89 7.53
N GLY A 240 -6.57 11.95 8.59
CA GLY A 240 -5.24 11.32 8.70
C GLY A 240 -5.17 10.15 9.69
N ASN A 241 -4.10 10.11 10.49
CA ASN A 241 -3.80 9.01 11.39
C ASN A 241 -4.70 9.04 12.62
N TRP A 242 -5.54 8.02 12.82
CA TRP A 242 -6.48 7.98 13.93
C TRP A 242 -6.35 6.65 14.68
N SER A 243 -6.33 6.70 16.02
CA SER A 243 -6.38 5.53 16.89
C SER A 243 -7.73 5.51 17.59
N ARG A 244 -8.66 4.68 17.11
CA ARG A 244 -10.04 4.61 17.59
C ARG A 244 -10.28 3.37 18.46
N GLY A 245 -11.42 3.35 19.13
CA GLY A 245 -11.87 2.24 19.97
C GLY A 245 -10.85 1.91 21.06
N LYS A 246 -10.61 0.62 21.27
CA LYS A 246 -9.66 0.12 22.30
C LYS A 246 -8.23 -0.04 21.78
N SER A 247 -7.87 0.65 20.70
CA SER A 247 -6.58 0.45 20.02
C SER A 247 -5.40 0.93 20.86
N ASN A 248 -4.30 0.18 20.81
CA ASN A 248 -3.00 0.59 21.33
C ASN A 248 -2.05 0.88 20.17
N THR A 249 -1.88 2.17 19.85
CA THR A 249 -1.22 2.63 18.62
C THR A 249 -0.02 3.50 18.93
N VAL A 250 1.11 3.24 18.25
CA VAL A 250 2.25 4.15 18.17
C VAL A 250 2.23 4.84 16.81
N ILE A 251 2.26 6.18 16.81
CA ILE A 251 2.28 6.99 15.58
C ILE A 251 3.60 7.78 15.52
N GLU A 252 4.40 7.53 14.48
CA GLU A 252 5.72 8.13 14.27
C GLU A 252 5.85 8.66 12.83
N ASN A 253 5.08 9.69 12.50
CA ASN A 253 5.16 10.34 11.19
C ASN A 253 6.04 11.59 11.27
N ARG A 254 6.98 11.74 10.32
CA ARG A 254 7.77 12.96 10.17
C ARG A 254 7.37 13.69 8.88
N GLY A 255 6.72 14.84 9.06
CA GLY A 255 6.63 15.91 8.06
C GLY A 255 5.53 15.78 7.00
N LEU A 256 5.06 16.96 6.59
CA LEU A 256 4.23 17.27 5.41
C LEU A 256 2.71 17.23 5.59
N TYR A 257 2.23 17.82 6.68
CA TYR A 257 0.97 18.56 6.59
C TYR A 257 1.24 19.92 5.89
N PRO A 258 0.25 20.58 5.27
CA PRO A 258 0.40 21.97 4.84
C PRO A 258 0.88 22.84 6.01
N ALA A 259 1.59 23.94 5.74
CA ALA A 259 2.24 24.78 6.76
C ALA A 259 1.31 25.30 7.89
N SER A 260 0.00 25.18 7.73
CA SER A 260 -1.04 25.48 8.73
C SER A 260 -1.26 24.38 9.78
N TRP A 261 -0.63 23.22 9.64
CA TRP A 261 -0.86 22.05 10.50
C TRP A 261 0.41 21.66 11.24
N THR A 262 0.40 21.84 12.56
CA THR A 262 1.44 21.39 13.47
C THR A 262 1.02 20.08 14.15
N PRO A 263 1.53 18.92 13.73
CA PRO A 263 1.31 17.69 14.49
C PRO A 263 2.11 17.74 15.80
N THR A 264 1.43 17.49 16.91
CA THR A 264 2.08 17.19 18.20
C THR A 264 2.59 15.74 18.18
N PRO A 265 3.87 15.48 18.52
CA PRO A 265 4.31 14.13 18.80
C PRO A 265 3.59 13.63 20.06
N VAL A 266 2.77 12.59 19.95
CA VAL A 266 2.07 12.02 21.11
C VAL A 266 2.50 10.58 21.32
N ARG A 267 3.15 10.33 22.48
CA ARG A 267 3.07 9.03 23.15
C ARG A 267 1.88 9.11 24.10
N GLY A 268 0.77 8.48 23.77
CA GLY A 268 -0.41 8.46 24.60
C GLY A 268 -1.15 7.14 24.43
N LYS A 269 -1.56 6.54 25.55
CA LYS A 269 -2.64 5.54 25.54
C LYS A 269 -3.93 6.32 25.37
N ALA A 270 -4.79 5.93 24.43
CA ALA A 270 -6.17 6.40 24.42
C ALA A 270 -6.86 5.80 25.66
N ASP A 271 -7.01 6.61 26.70
CA ASP A 271 -7.83 6.29 27.85
C ASP A 271 -9.31 6.38 27.47
N GLY A 272 -10.03 5.33 27.83
CA GLY A 272 -11.43 5.13 27.48
C GLY A 272 -12.32 6.25 27.98
N GLY A 273 -12.69 7.14 27.08
CA GLY A 273 -13.82 8.05 27.19
C GLY A 273 -14.34 8.27 25.77
N GLY A 274 -15.66 8.30 25.59
CA GLY A 274 -16.25 8.66 24.31
C GLY A 274 -15.69 10.00 23.83
N ASP A 275 -15.56 10.12 22.51
CA ASP A 275 -14.82 11.13 21.76
C ASP A 275 -13.33 10.78 21.63
N GLY A 276 -13.04 9.91 20.64
CA GLY A 276 -11.68 9.56 20.28
C GLY A 276 -10.93 10.79 19.80
N ASP A 277 -9.86 11.16 20.51
CA ASP A 277 -8.95 12.23 20.13
C ASP A 277 -8.46 12.03 18.70
N ALA A 278 -8.95 12.85 17.78
CA ALA A 278 -8.41 12.99 16.44
C ALA A 278 -7.02 13.64 16.56
N ILE A 279 -5.97 12.82 16.65
CA ILE A 279 -4.59 13.34 16.51
C ILE A 279 -4.31 13.50 15.01
N GLY A 280 -4.88 14.57 14.46
CA GLY A 280 -4.70 14.99 13.08
C GLY A 280 -6.01 15.19 12.34
N GLY A 281 -6.90 16.02 12.87
CA GLY A 281 -8.15 16.43 12.25
C GLY A 281 -8.82 17.50 13.09
N ASP A 282 -8.42 18.76 12.92
CA ASP A 282 -9.29 19.85 13.38
C ASP A 282 -10.49 19.89 12.42
N TRP A 283 -11.68 19.52 12.90
CA TRP A 283 -12.92 19.74 12.17
C TRP A 283 -13.77 20.81 12.87
N ASN A 284 -13.79 21.97 12.21
CA ASN A 284 -14.82 23.01 12.11
C ASN A 284 -15.11 23.98 13.29
N PRO A 285 -14.95 25.31 13.12
CA PRO A 285 -15.25 26.34 14.13
C PRO A 285 -16.74 26.66 14.40
N ASP A 286 -17.70 25.84 13.95
CA ASP A 286 -19.14 26.11 14.09
C ASP A 286 -19.96 25.03 14.82
N THR A 287 -19.33 24.14 15.59
CA THR A 287 -20.02 23.29 16.58
C THR A 287 -19.14 23.04 17.80
#